data_AF-A0A1H6E1R7-F1
#
_entry.id   AF-A0A1H6E1R7-F1
#
_cell.length_a   1.000
_cell.length_b   1.000
_cell.length_c   1.000
_cell.angle_alpha   90.00
_cell.angle_beta   90.00
_cell.angle_gamma   90.00
#
_symmetry.space_group_name_H-M   'P 1'
#
loop_
_entity.id
_entity.type
_entity.pdbx_description
1 polymer ?
#
loop_
_entity_poly.entity_id
_entity_poly.type
_entity_poly.pdbx_seq_one_letter_code
_entity_poly.pdbx_strand_id
1 'polypeptide(L)'
;MSAQKITATLAISGLAAIGCIAAAPVANAQTSGVARPTAITRFCQYTSSQPTLSYAPSTYKLAVKQLQCELNWSLCDTNLSEDGYFGSATLATVRTFQSRDQIHVDGIVGSQTWSELNWWNADEGCLAG
;
A
#
# COMPACT_ATOMS: atom_id res chain seq x y z
N MET A 1 -75.51 22.81 4.19
CA MET A 1 -74.88 23.67 5.22
C MET A 1 -73.54 24.11 4.64
N SER A 2 -73.48 25.22 3.89
CA SER A 2 -73.07 26.58 4.36
C SER A 2 -71.74 26.56 5.13
N ALA A 3 -70.71 27.37 4.89
CA ALA A 3 -70.54 28.56 4.05
C ALA A 3 -69.01 28.88 4.00
N GLN A 4 -68.52 29.59 2.98
CA GLN A 4 -68.03 31.00 3.05
C GLN A 4 -66.52 31.25 3.25
N LYS A 5 -66.07 32.22 2.42
CA LYS A 5 -65.17 33.37 2.72
C LYS A 5 -63.65 33.25 2.52
N ILE A 6 -63.24 33.89 1.43
CA ILE A 6 -62.01 34.67 1.24
C ILE A 6 -61.77 35.59 2.44
N THR A 7 -60.59 35.63 3.06
CA THR A 7 -59.92 36.88 3.52
C THR A 7 -58.44 36.62 3.85
N ALA A 8 -57.59 37.55 3.40
CA ALA A 8 -56.19 37.74 3.80
C ALA A 8 -56.05 38.02 5.31
N THR A 9 -54.82 38.12 5.85
CA THR A 9 -54.31 39.27 6.64
C THR A 9 -53.07 38.93 7.51
N LEU A 10 -52.03 39.74 7.29
CA LEU A 10 -50.95 40.28 8.16
C LEU A 10 -49.90 39.40 8.87
N ALA A 11 -48.68 39.90 8.71
CA ALA A 11 -47.41 39.52 9.30
C ALA A 11 -47.34 39.73 10.81
N ILE A 12 -46.46 38.97 11.48
CA ILE A 12 -45.88 39.35 12.76
C ILE A 12 -44.37 39.12 12.68
N SER A 13 -43.64 40.24 12.64
CA SER A 13 -42.22 40.32 12.92
C SER A 13 -42.00 40.11 14.41
N GLY A 14 -41.09 39.22 14.81
CA GLY A 14 -40.68 39.04 16.20
C GLY A 14 -39.24 38.53 16.30
N LEU A 15 -38.32 39.40 16.73
CA LEU A 15 -36.94 39.07 17.13
C LEU A 15 -36.93 38.39 18.51
N ALA A 16 -36.10 37.35 18.69
CA ALA A 16 -34.97 37.29 19.65
C ALA A 16 -34.69 35.87 20.22
N ALA A 17 -33.38 35.63 20.36
CA ALA A 17 -32.70 34.77 21.35
C ALA A 17 -32.47 33.27 21.06
N ILE A 18 -31.23 32.98 20.65
CA ILE A 18 -30.22 32.08 21.28
C ILE A 18 -30.68 30.66 21.68
N GLY A 19 -30.15 29.66 20.97
CA GLY A 19 -30.13 28.24 21.33
C GLY A 19 -30.35 27.38 20.07
N CYS A 20 -29.55 26.40 19.68
CA CYS A 20 -28.48 25.66 20.35
C CYS A 20 -27.40 25.35 19.30
N ILE A 21 -26.13 25.66 19.58
CA ILE A 21 -25.02 25.07 18.83
C ILE A 21 -24.86 23.64 19.34
N ALA A 22 -25.39 22.66 18.60
CA ALA A 22 -25.02 21.27 18.77
C ALA A 22 -23.59 21.09 18.25
N ALA A 23 -22.59 21.48 19.06
CA ALA A 23 -21.22 21.07 18.83
C ALA A 23 -21.14 19.59 19.20
N ALA A 24 -21.25 18.72 18.19
CA ALA A 24 -20.85 17.31 18.32
C ALA A 24 -19.43 17.25 18.90
N PRO A 25 -19.10 16.25 19.74
CA PRO A 25 -17.73 16.11 20.21
C PRO A 25 -16.84 15.97 18.99
N VAL A 26 -15.92 16.92 18.79
CA VAL A 26 -14.71 16.66 18.00
C VAL A 26 -13.94 15.61 18.77
N ALA A 27 -14.26 14.35 18.49
CA ALA A 27 -13.36 13.25 18.73
C ALA A 27 -12.12 13.56 17.89
N ASN A 28 -11.09 14.14 18.52
CA ASN A 28 -9.73 14.07 18.01
C ASN A 28 -9.28 12.61 18.12
N ALA A 29 -9.85 11.75 17.27
CA ALA A 29 -9.19 10.55 16.84
C ALA A 29 -8.00 11.03 16.01
N GLN A 30 -6.89 11.33 16.67
CA GLN A 30 -5.60 11.21 16.03
C GLN A 30 -5.47 9.74 15.69
N THR A 31 -5.93 9.41 14.48
CA THR A 31 -5.58 8.19 13.82
C THR A 31 -4.07 8.19 13.78
N SER A 32 -3.47 7.30 14.56
CA SER A 32 -2.19 6.68 14.22
C SER A 32 -2.39 5.93 12.90
N GLY A 33 -2.57 6.71 11.85
CA GLY A 33 -2.78 6.30 10.48
C GLY A 33 -1.65 6.92 9.71
N VAL A 34 -0.42 6.44 9.96
CA VAL A 34 0.51 6.38 8.84
C VAL A 34 -0.14 5.37 7.91
N ALA A 35 -0.98 5.88 6.99
CA ALA A 35 -1.30 5.14 5.79
C ALA A 35 0.04 4.70 5.23
N ARG A 36 0.27 3.38 5.23
CA ARG A 36 1.47 2.78 4.67
C ARG A 36 1.80 3.54 3.39
N PRO A 37 3.00 4.14 3.27
CA PRO A 37 3.37 4.73 2.00
C PRO A 37 3.16 3.63 0.95
N THR A 38 2.34 3.92 -0.06
CA THR A 38 2.31 3.09 -1.27
C THR A 38 3.75 3.06 -1.76
N ALA A 39 4.42 1.95 -1.47
CA ALA A 39 5.86 1.81 -1.52
C ALA A 39 6.32 2.11 -2.95
N ILE A 40 6.89 3.30 -3.14
CA ILE A 40 8.01 3.40 -4.06
C ILE A 40 9.17 2.88 -3.23
N THR A 41 9.62 1.68 -3.57
CA THR A 41 10.82 1.02 -3.05
C THR A 41 11.99 1.97 -3.25
N ARG A 42 12.30 2.83 -2.26
CA ARG A 42 13.23 3.96 -2.47
C ARG A 42 14.63 3.49 -2.88
N PHE A 43 15.00 2.27 -2.53
CA PHE A 43 16.31 1.68 -2.80
C PHE A 43 16.42 0.97 -4.15
N CYS A 44 15.31 0.42 -4.65
CA CYS A 44 15.25 -0.32 -5.90
C CYS A 44 14.24 0.36 -6.84
N GLN A 45 14.70 1.11 -7.84
CA GLN A 45 13.84 1.93 -8.71
C GLN A 45 13.95 1.54 -10.19
N TYR A 46 13.91 0.25 -10.49
CA TYR A 46 13.94 -0.24 -11.87
C TYR A 46 12.56 -0.20 -12.52
N THR A 47 11.51 -0.59 -11.79
CA THR A 47 10.12 -0.49 -12.24
C THR A 47 9.14 -0.69 -11.09
N SER A 48 7.96 -0.08 -11.19
CA SER A 48 6.79 -0.40 -10.36
C SER A 48 5.92 -1.51 -10.94
N SER A 49 6.23 -2.00 -12.15
CA SER A 49 5.54 -3.13 -12.76
C SER A 49 6.05 -4.43 -12.17
N GLN A 50 5.22 -5.06 -11.34
CA GLN A 50 5.52 -6.30 -10.62
C GLN A 50 4.65 -7.45 -11.17
N PRO A 51 4.94 -7.97 -12.38
CA PRO A 51 4.23 -9.11 -12.94
C PRO A 51 4.59 -10.40 -12.20
N THR A 52 3.85 -11.47 -12.43
CA THR A 52 4.27 -12.79 -11.97
C THR A 52 5.58 -13.19 -12.66
N LEU A 53 6.66 -13.35 -11.89
CA LEU A 53 7.94 -13.83 -12.39
C LEU A 53 8.15 -15.28 -11.99
N SER A 54 8.79 -16.03 -12.88
CA SER A 54 9.25 -17.39 -12.63
C SER A 54 10.57 -17.58 -13.38
N TYR A 55 11.22 -18.74 -13.19
CA TYR A 55 12.42 -19.10 -13.95
C TYR A 55 12.12 -19.08 -15.46
N ALA A 56 12.45 -17.96 -16.11
CA ALA A 56 12.13 -17.67 -17.51
C ALA A 56 12.98 -16.46 -17.99
N PRO A 57 14.23 -16.69 -18.40
CA PRO A 57 15.24 -15.64 -18.50
C PRO A 57 15.04 -14.54 -19.57
N SER A 58 14.08 -14.69 -20.48
CA SER A 58 13.94 -13.85 -21.67
C SER A 58 12.88 -12.74 -21.57
N THR A 59 12.07 -12.70 -20.50
CA THR A 59 10.95 -11.75 -20.38
C THR A 59 11.06 -10.92 -19.09
N TYR A 60 10.64 -9.65 -19.12
CA TYR A 60 10.56 -8.74 -17.96
C TYR A 60 11.89 -8.33 -17.29
N LYS A 61 12.94 -8.02 -18.07
CA LYS A 61 14.27 -7.63 -17.54
C LYS A 61 14.24 -6.58 -16.42
N LEU A 62 13.46 -5.50 -16.56
CA LEU A 62 13.38 -4.46 -15.53
C LEU A 62 12.73 -4.96 -14.23
N ALA A 63 11.68 -5.77 -14.33
CA ALA A 63 11.04 -6.37 -13.15
C ALA A 63 11.97 -7.41 -12.49
N VAL A 64 12.76 -8.14 -13.27
CA VAL A 64 13.76 -9.06 -12.71
C VAL A 64 14.87 -8.29 -12.00
N LYS A 65 15.33 -7.15 -12.53
CA LYS A 65 16.27 -6.27 -11.80
C LYS A 65 15.67 -5.73 -10.50
N GLN A 66 14.40 -5.32 -10.56
CA GLN A 66 13.64 -4.90 -9.39
C GLN A 66 13.65 -5.99 -8.32
N LEU A 67 13.29 -7.21 -8.70
CA LEU A 67 13.30 -8.38 -7.83
C LEU A 67 14.70 -8.64 -7.24
N GLN A 68 15.74 -8.68 -8.08
CA GLN A 68 17.11 -8.98 -7.65
C GLN A 68 17.62 -7.96 -6.63
N CYS A 69 17.35 -6.67 -6.85
CA CYS A 69 17.65 -5.62 -5.90
C CYS A 69 16.87 -5.82 -4.60
N GLU A 70 15.54 -5.99 -4.67
CA GLU A 70 14.71 -6.15 -3.48
C GLU A 70 15.10 -7.38 -2.64
N LEU A 71 15.57 -8.46 -3.27
CA LEU A 71 16.09 -9.65 -2.59
C LEU A 71 17.42 -9.39 -1.89
N ASN A 72 18.33 -8.62 -2.49
CA ASN A 72 19.59 -8.23 -1.84
C ASN A 72 19.31 -7.44 -0.55
N TRP A 73 18.36 -6.50 -0.63
CA TRP A 73 17.97 -5.65 0.50
C TRP A 73 17.08 -6.35 1.52
N SER A 74 16.31 -7.36 1.12
CA SER A 74 15.49 -8.09 2.07
C SER A 74 16.35 -9.07 2.86
N LEU A 75 17.27 -9.80 2.22
CA LEU A 75 18.04 -10.91 2.83
C LEU A 75 19.37 -10.51 3.49
N CYS A 76 19.93 -9.33 3.18
CA CYS A 76 21.09 -8.71 3.84
C CYS A 76 22.46 -9.36 3.65
N ASP A 77 22.51 -10.69 3.57
CA ASP A 77 23.72 -11.47 3.28
C ASP A 77 23.72 -12.04 1.86
N THR A 78 22.92 -11.44 0.96
CA THR A 78 22.81 -11.86 -0.43
C THR A 78 23.45 -10.84 -1.36
N ASN A 79 24.19 -11.34 -2.35
CA ASN A 79 24.81 -10.53 -3.40
C ASN A 79 24.46 -11.07 -4.79
N LEU A 80 23.18 -10.99 -5.15
CA LEU A 80 22.72 -11.28 -6.51
C LEU A 80 23.16 -10.17 -7.46
N SER A 81 23.56 -10.57 -8.67
CA SER A 81 23.72 -9.62 -9.77
C SER A 81 22.36 -9.10 -10.22
N GLU A 82 22.22 -7.79 -10.34
CA GLU A 82 21.03 -7.10 -10.85
C GLU A 82 21.06 -7.01 -12.39
N ASP A 83 21.23 -8.18 -13.02
CA ASP A 83 21.42 -8.34 -14.46
C ASP A 83 20.09 -8.43 -15.24
N GLY A 84 18.97 -8.60 -14.53
CA GLY A 84 17.64 -8.77 -15.12
C GLY A 84 17.41 -10.16 -15.72
N TYR A 85 18.22 -11.16 -15.34
CA TYR A 85 18.10 -12.55 -15.75
C TYR A 85 17.57 -13.40 -14.59
N PHE A 86 16.36 -13.96 -14.74
CA PHE A 86 15.79 -14.86 -13.73
C PHE A 86 16.40 -16.26 -13.90
N GLY A 87 17.62 -16.41 -13.37
CA GLY A 87 18.40 -17.64 -13.42
C GLY A 87 18.24 -18.51 -12.18
N SER A 88 19.08 -19.54 -12.09
CA SER A 88 19.13 -20.47 -10.95
C SER A 88 19.49 -19.75 -9.64
N ALA A 89 20.40 -18.77 -9.70
CA ALA A 89 20.76 -17.95 -8.54
C ALA A 89 19.54 -17.17 -8.02
N THR A 90 18.85 -16.42 -8.88
CA THR A 90 17.63 -15.70 -8.51
C THR A 90 16.55 -16.64 -7.99
N LEU A 91 16.33 -17.79 -8.63
CA LEU A 91 15.37 -18.79 -8.18
C LEU A 91 15.68 -19.32 -6.76
N ALA A 92 16.95 -19.64 -6.48
CA ALA A 92 17.37 -20.10 -5.17
C ALA A 92 17.11 -19.03 -4.11
N THR A 93 17.49 -17.78 -4.38
CA THR A 93 17.27 -16.66 -3.47
C THR A 93 15.79 -16.37 -3.24
N VAL A 94 14.94 -16.46 -4.28
CA VAL A 94 13.48 -16.32 -4.12
C VAL A 94 12.96 -17.36 -3.14
N ARG A 95 13.38 -18.62 -3.26
CA ARG A 95 12.95 -19.68 -2.34
C ARG A 95 13.46 -19.46 -0.91
N THR A 96 14.69 -18.97 -0.76
CA THR A 96 15.24 -18.57 0.55
C THR A 96 14.39 -17.48 1.19
N PHE A 97 14.07 -16.44 0.43
CA PHE A 97 13.20 -15.35 0.87
C PHE A 97 11.81 -15.85 1.27
N GLN A 98 11.16 -16.63 0.40
CA GLN A 98 9.85 -17.21 0.67
C GLN A 98 9.86 -18.06 1.95
N SER A 99 10.92 -18.83 2.17
CA SER A 99 11.08 -19.65 3.37
C SER A 99 11.31 -18.81 4.63
N ARG A 100 12.09 -17.72 4.54
CA ARG A 100 12.39 -16.85 5.67
C ARG A 100 11.15 -16.11 6.15
N ASP A 101 10.38 -15.62 5.20
CA ASP A 101 9.17 -14.83 5.47
C ASP A 101 7.93 -15.70 5.64
N GLN A 102 8.11 -17.03 5.69
CA GLN A 102 7.07 -18.01 5.99
C GLN A 102 5.86 -17.95 5.02
N ILE A 103 6.13 -17.63 3.75
CA ILE A 103 5.14 -17.67 2.67
C ILE A 103 5.30 -18.94 1.82
N HIS A 104 4.47 -19.12 0.79
CA HIS A 104 4.53 -20.32 -0.04
C HIS A 104 5.85 -20.41 -0.82
N VAL A 105 6.59 -21.51 -0.66
CA VAL A 105 7.93 -21.72 -1.25
C VAL A 105 7.84 -22.47 -2.58
N ASP A 106 7.45 -21.77 -3.64
CA ASP A 106 7.33 -22.32 -4.99
C ASP A 106 8.44 -21.84 -5.95
N GLY A 107 9.14 -20.76 -5.62
CA GLY A 107 10.08 -20.08 -6.50
C GLY A 107 9.43 -19.18 -7.55
N ILE A 108 8.12 -18.91 -7.43
CA ILE A 108 7.35 -18.00 -8.28
C ILE A 108 7.14 -16.70 -7.51
N VAL A 109 7.50 -15.58 -8.13
CA VAL A 109 7.29 -14.25 -7.55
C VAL A 109 5.94 -13.72 -8.02
N GLY A 110 4.90 -14.09 -7.27
CA GLY A 110 3.54 -13.57 -7.43
C GLY A 110 3.25 -12.36 -6.54
N SER A 111 1.98 -11.95 -6.50
CA SER A 111 1.54 -10.80 -5.70
C SER A 111 1.88 -10.91 -4.21
N GLN A 112 1.82 -12.12 -3.64
CA GLN A 112 2.20 -12.35 -2.24
C GLN A 112 3.69 -12.05 -2.01
N THR A 113 4.57 -12.62 -2.83
CA THR A 113 6.02 -12.40 -2.73
C THR A 113 6.39 -10.93 -2.97
N TRP A 114 5.79 -10.28 -3.98
CA TRP A 114 6.00 -8.86 -4.25
C TRP A 114 5.56 -7.97 -3.10
N SER A 115 4.39 -8.24 -2.52
CA SER A 115 3.93 -7.48 -1.36
C SER A 115 4.96 -7.55 -0.24
N GLU A 116 5.47 -8.75 0.08
CA GLU A 116 6.42 -8.96 1.17
C GLU A 116 7.76 -8.27 0.91
N LEU A 117 8.30 -8.37 -0.32
CA LEU A 117 9.50 -7.64 -0.71
C LEU A 117 9.31 -6.12 -0.55
N ASN A 118 8.15 -5.60 -0.96
CA ASN A 118 7.82 -4.18 -0.78
C ASN A 118 7.70 -3.77 0.69
N TRP A 119 7.19 -4.66 1.56
CA TRP A 119 7.14 -4.42 3.01
C TRP A 119 8.55 -4.25 3.57
N TRP A 120 9.44 -5.23 3.34
CA TRP A 120 10.84 -5.17 3.81
C TRP A 120 11.57 -3.92 3.33
N ASN A 121 11.39 -3.56 2.06
CA ASN A 121 12.10 -2.43 1.48
C ASN A 121 11.52 -1.05 1.87
N ALA A 122 10.31 -1.00 2.44
CA ALA A 122 9.68 0.25 2.88
C ALA A 122 10.00 0.61 4.35
N ASP A 123 10.30 -0.39 5.18
CA ASP A 123 10.38 -0.27 6.65
C ASP A 123 11.80 -0.42 7.21
N GLU A 124 12.81 -0.18 6.37
CA GLU A 124 14.26 -0.16 6.70
C GLU A 124 15.10 -1.42 6.41
N GLY A 125 14.68 -2.32 5.52
CA GLY A 125 15.55 -3.36 4.94
C GLY A 125 16.49 -4.03 5.95
N CYS A 126 17.79 -4.07 5.64
CA CYS A 126 18.84 -4.64 6.49
C CYS A 126 19.30 -3.79 7.67
N LEU A 127 18.69 -2.63 7.89
CA LEU A 127 19.10 -1.68 8.91
C LEU A 127 18.31 -1.86 10.22
N ALA A 128 17.27 -2.69 10.22
CA ALA A 128 16.40 -2.96 11.37
C ALA A 128 16.89 -4.11 12.30
N GLY A 129 18.14 -4.56 12.15
CA GLY A 129 18.76 -5.65 12.92
C GLY A 129 19.48 -5.20 14.19
#